data_AF-A0A564VYT5-F1
#
_entry.id   AF-A0A564VYT5-F1
#
_cell.length_a   1.000
_cell.length_b   1.000
_cell.length_c   1.000
_cell.angle_alpha   90.00
_cell.angle_beta   90.00
_cell.angle_gamma   90.00
#
_symmetry.space_group_name_H-M   'P 1'
#
loop_
_entity.id
_entity.type
_entity.pdbx_description
1 polymer ?
#
loop_
_entity_poly.entity_id
_entity_poly.type
_entity_poly.pdbx_seq_one_letter_code
_entity_poly.pdbx_strand_id
1 'polypeptide(L)'
;MSEQLSELYLVALEMGIPAETFWNLSVNEIFDTLANIRKRLLREEKQRIMDNFIQAQAIAVDISALFAKDGKIAHPWDYYPELFEKEQKAYEEAEEARQWEEYMEKRRAYNAEWNYRHNH
;
A
#
# COMPACT_ATOMS: atom_id res chain seq x y z
N MET A 1 19.99 34.96 -24.75
CA MET A 1 20.55 35.15 -23.39
C MET A 1 19.50 35.71 -22.42
N SER A 2 19.06 36.97 -22.55
CA SER A 2 18.04 37.58 -21.65
C SER A 2 16.67 36.88 -21.70
N GLU A 3 16.18 36.55 -22.89
CA GLU A 3 14.88 35.90 -23.08
C GLU A 3 14.84 34.47 -22.53
N GLN A 4 15.88 33.67 -22.81
CA GLN A 4 16.02 32.29 -22.30
C GLN A 4 16.10 32.21 -20.77
N LEU A 5 16.76 33.19 -20.13
CA LEU A 5 16.81 33.29 -18.67
C LEU A 5 15.46 33.67 -18.09
N SER A 6 14.69 34.50 -18.80
CA SER A 6 13.34 34.91 -18.39
C SER A 6 12.34 33.75 -18.49
N GLU A 7 12.43 32.94 -19.55
CA GLU A 7 11.65 31.70 -19.68
C GLU A 7 12.00 30.69 -18.58
N LEU A 8 13.30 30.51 -18.32
CA LEU A 8 13.78 29.60 -17.29
C LEU A 8 13.33 30.03 -15.88
N TYR A 9 13.28 31.33 -15.63
CA TYR A 9 12.76 31.91 -14.39
C TYR A 9 11.29 31.57 -14.17
N LEU A 10 10.45 31.71 -15.19
CA LEU A 10 9.02 31.36 -15.09
C LEU A 10 8.84 29.86 -14.77
N VAL A 11 9.56 28.99 -15.47
CA VAL A 11 9.53 27.54 -15.21
C VAL A 11 10.00 27.22 -13.78
N ALA A 12 11.03 27.91 -13.29
CA ALA A 12 11.53 27.74 -11.94
C ALA A 12 10.47 28.10 -10.88
N LEU A 13 9.76 29.22 -11.08
CA LEU A 13 8.66 29.62 -10.19
C LEU A 13 7.52 28.60 -10.19
N GLU A 14 7.09 28.13 -11.37
CA GLU A 14 6.06 27.09 -11.49
C GLU A 14 6.44 25.80 -10.75
N MET A 15 7.72 25.45 -10.79
CA MET A 15 8.29 24.27 -10.12
C MET A 15 8.55 24.50 -8.62
N GLY A 16 8.18 25.67 -8.09
CA GLY A 16 8.29 26.02 -6.68
C GLY A 16 9.67 26.49 -6.23
N ILE A 17 10.56 26.86 -7.15
CA ILE A 17 11.84 27.49 -6.83
C ILE A 17 11.59 28.98 -6.53
N PRO A 18 11.90 29.48 -5.32
CA PRO A 18 11.75 30.89 -5.00
C PRO A 18 12.61 31.79 -5.88
N ALA A 19 12.14 33.00 -6.17
CA ALA A 19 12.86 33.95 -7.01
C ALA A 19 14.27 34.27 -6.47
N GLU A 20 14.39 34.48 -5.16
CA GLU A 20 15.68 34.71 -4.50
C GLU A 20 16.64 33.53 -4.71
N THR A 21 16.15 32.30 -4.60
CA THR A 21 16.95 31.10 -4.86
C THR A 21 17.38 31.04 -6.32
N PHE A 22 16.48 31.31 -7.26
CA PHE A 22 16.79 31.29 -8.69
C PHE A 22 17.93 32.26 -9.05
N TRP A 23 17.86 33.52 -8.59
CA TRP A 23 18.88 34.52 -8.91
C TRP A 23 20.22 34.28 -8.23
N ASN A 24 20.24 33.47 -7.16
CA ASN A 24 21.46 33.07 -6.44
C ASN A 24 22.10 31.79 -6.97
N LEU A 25 21.42 31.03 -7.85
CA LEU A 25 21.96 29.82 -8.46
C LEU A 25 22.63 30.14 -9.80
N SER A 26 23.70 29.39 -10.11
CA SER A 26 24.23 29.36 -11.47
C SER A 26 23.26 28.66 -12.42
N VAL A 27 23.39 28.94 -13.72
CA VAL A 27 22.55 28.33 -14.77
C VAL A 27 22.57 26.79 -14.70
N ASN A 28 23.74 26.18 -14.43
CA ASN A 28 23.86 24.73 -14.30
C ASN A 28 23.11 24.20 -13.07
N GLU A 29 23.24 24.88 -11.92
CA GLU A 29 22.53 24.47 -10.70
C GLU A 29 21.01 24.62 -10.85
N ILE A 30 20.54 25.61 -11.61
CA ILE A 30 19.12 25.74 -11.97
C ILE A 30 18.67 24.52 -12.77
N PHE A 31 19.42 24.14 -13.81
CA PHE A 31 19.09 22.95 -14.62
C PHE A 31 19.09 21.66 -13.80
N ASP A 32 20.10 21.46 -12.94
CA ASP A 32 20.18 20.28 -12.07
C ASP A 32 19.02 20.24 -11.07
N THR A 33 18.67 21.39 -10.48
CA THR A 33 17.55 21.51 -9.55
C THR A 33 16.23 21.19 -10.24
N LEU A 34 15.97 21.78 -11.40
CA LEU A 34 14.77 21.52 -12.19
C LEU A 34 14.67 20.05 -12.63
N ALA A 35 15.78 19.45 -13.06
CA ALA A 35 15.81 18.04 -13.45
C ALA A 35 15.48 17.13 -12.26
N ASN A 36 16.00 17.42 -11.06
CA ASN A 36 15.71 16.67 -9.86
C ASN A 36 14.25 16.84 -9.39
N ILE A 37 13.71 18.06 -9.45
CA ILE A 37 12.29 18.31 -9.15
C ILE A 37 11.40 17.51 -10.10
N ARG A 38 11.66 17.54 -11.41
CA ARG A 38 10.91 16.75 -12.39
C ARG A 38 10.96 15.26 -12.11
N LYS A 39 12.14 14.71 -11.80
CA LYS A 39 12.28 13.29 -11.43
C LYS A 39 11.49 12.95 -10.19
N ARG A 40 11.50 13.82 -9.18
CA ARG A 40 10.72 13.65 -7.94
C ARG A 40 9.22 13.65 -8.25
N LEU A 41 8.71 14.68 -8.94
CA LEU A 41 7.30 14.79 -9.30
C LEU A 41 6.81 13.58 -10.10
N LEU A 42 7.61 13.10 -11.06
CA LEU A 42 7.27 11.89 -11.82
C LEU A 42 7.23 10.64 -10.93
N ARG A 43 8.13 10.50 -9.96
CA ARG A 43 8.07 9.38 -9.00
C ARG A 43 6.82 9.47 -8.11
N GLU A 44 6.52 10.66 -7.61
CA GLU A 44 5.34 10.91 -6.76
C GLU A 44 4.03 10.66 -7.53
N GLU A 45 3.93 11.12 -8.78
CA GLU A 45 2.77 10.85 -9.65
C GLU A 45 2.60 9.36 -9.91
N LYS A 46 3.69 8.66 -10.26
CA LYS A 46 3.67 7.20 -10.46
C LYS A 46 3.22 6.48 -9.20
N GLN A 47 3.74 6.87 -8.04
CA GLN A 47 3.35 6.28 -6.76
C GLN A 47 1.86 6.50 -6.51
N ARG A 48 1.36 7.73 -6.67
CA ARG A 48 -0.06 8.06 -6.48
C ARG A 48 -0.97 7.23 -7.40
N ILE A 49 -0.60 7.06 -8.66
CA ILE A 49 -1.35 6.23 -9.62
C ILE A 49 -1.37 4.77 -9.16
N MET A 50 -0.22 4.24 -8.71
CA MET A 50 -0.13 2.87 -8.20
C MET A 50 -0.95 2.68 -6.92
N ASP A 51 -0.89 3.62 -5.99
CA ASP A 51 -1.66 3.56 -4.73
C ASP A 51 -3.16 3.53 -5.01
N ASN A 52 -3.63 4.41 -5.91
CA ASN A 52 -5.04 4.44 -6.34
C ASN A 52 -5.46 3.14 -7.03
N PHE A 53 -4.59 2.59 -7.87
CA PHE A 53 -4.85 1.34 -8.59
C PHE A 53 -4.95 0.15 -7.62
N ILE A 54 -4.03 0.07 -6.65
CA ILE A 54 -4.04 -0.97 -5.61
C ILE A 54 -5.28 -0.83 -4.74
N GLN A 55 -5.65 0.39 -4.34
CA GLN A 55 -6.88 0.63 -3.58
C GLN A 55 -8.11 0.14 -4.33
N ALA A 56 -8.22 0.45 -5.63
CA ALA A 56 -9.34 -0.01 -6.45
C ALA A 56 -9.37 -1.54 -6.57
N GLN A 57 -8.21 -2.20 -6.69
CA GLN A 57 -8.13 -3.66 -6.68
C GLN A 57 -8.55 -4.26 -5.34
N ALA A 58 -8.06 -3.72 -4.22
CA ALA A 58 -8.42 -4.22 -2.89
C ALA A 58 -9.93 -4.14 -2.66
N ILE A 59 -10.55 -3.00 -3.02
CA ILE A 59 -12.01 -2.84 -2.97
C ILE A 59 -12.71 -3.88 -3.85
N ALA A 60 -12.23 -4.12 -5.07
CA ALA A 60 -12.83 -5.10 -5.97
C ALA A 60 -12.73 -6.54 -5.43
N VAL A 61 -11.59 -6.89 -4.83
CA VAL A 61 -11.38 -8.19 -4.16
C VAL A 61 -12.34 -8.35 -3.00
N ASP A 62 -12.42 -7.36 -2.12
CA ASP A 62 -13.30 -7.39 -0.94
C ASP A 62 -14.79 -7.49 -1.33
N ILE A 63 -15.22 -6.73 -2.34
CA ILE A 63 -16.59 -6.83 -2.86
C ILE A 63 -16.84 -8.22 -3.43
N SER A 64 -15.88 -8.77 -4.19
CA SER A 64 -16.01 -10.11 -4.78
C SER A 64 -16.10 -11.19 -3.68
N ALA A 65 -15.37 -11.02 -2.58
CA ALA A 65 -15.39 -11.92 -1.44
C ALA A 65 -16.79 -12.02 -0.79
N LEU A 66 -17.56 -10.93 -0.76
CA LEU A 66 -18.93 -10.94 -0.21
C LEU A 66 -19.90 -11.86 -0.97
N PHE A 67 -19.63 -12.14 -2.25
CA PHE A 67 -20.45 -13.01 -3.09
C PHE A 67 -19.89 -14.43 -3.23
N ALA A 68 -18.66 -14.67 -2.78
CA ALA A 68 -18.01 -15.97 -2.81
C ALA A 68 -18.27 -16.76 -1.52
N LYS A 69 -18.37 -18.10 -1.62
CA LYS A 69 -18.52 -18.96 -0.43
C LYS A 69 -17.30 -18.92 0.50
N ASP A 70 -16.10 -18.79 -0.08
CA ASP A 70 -14.81 -18.74 0.62
C ASP A 70 -14.04 -17.49 0.20
N GLY A 71 -14.71 -16.34 0.22
CA GLY A 71 -14.13 -15.07 -0.21
C GLY A 71 -12.91 -14.67 0.64
N LYS A 72 -11.79 -14.34 -0.01
CA LYS A 72 -10.61 -13.78 0.65
C LYS A 72 -10.66 -12.27 0.59
N ILE A 73 -10.45 -11.64 1.75
CA ILE A 73 -10.30 -10.19 1.90
C ILE A 73 -8.88 -9.83 1.47
N ALA A 74 -8.71 -8.67 0.84
CA ALA A 74 -7.41 -8.15 0.46
C ALA A 74 -6.62 -7.66 1.68
N HIS A 75 -5.33 -7.96 1.72
CA HIS A 75 -4.43 -7.51 2.77
C HIS A 75 -3.26 -6.69 2.22
N PRO A 76 -2.64 -5.80 3.02
CA PRO A 76 -1.49 -5.00 2.58
C PRO A 76 -0.32 -5.83 2.05
N TRP A 77 -0.07 -7.01 2.63
CA TRP A 77 1.01 -7.92 2.20
C TRP A 77 0.73 -8.62 0.85
N ASP A 78 -0.51 -8.63 0.35
CA ASP A 78 -0.81 -9.17 -0.98
C ASP A 78 -0.23 -8.28 -2.10
N TYR A 79 -0.02 -7.00 -1.80
CA TYR A 79 0.52 -6.01 -2.74
C TYR A 79 1.96 -5.59 -2.40
N TYR A 80 2.30 -5.56 -1.11
CA TYR A 80 3.62 -5.15 -0.61
C TYR A 80 4.19 -6.18 0.38
N PRO A 81 4.47 -7.43 -0.05
CA PRO A 81 4.83 -8.52 0.85
C PRO A 81 6.09 -8.24 1.68
N GLU A 82 7.10 -7.62 1.06
CA GLU A 82 8.36 -7.31 1.75
C GLU A 82 8.20 -6.24 2.85
N LEU A 83 7.23 -5.33 2.70
CA LEU A 83 6.99 -4.27 3.69
C LEU A 83 6.17 -4.74 4.88
N PHE A 84 5.33 -5.77 4.69
CA PHE A 84 4.37 -6.25 5.68
C PHE A 84 4.60 -7.71 6.09
N GLU A 85 5.82 -8.22 5.92
CA GLU A 85 6.16 -9.63 6.21
C GLU A 85 5.87 -10.01 7.66
N LYS A 86 6.11 -9.08 8.61
CA LYS A 86 5.89 -9.33 10.04
C LYS A 86 4.39 -9.40 10.36
N GLU A 87 3.61 -8.50 9.79
CA GLU A 87 2.16 -8.42 9.92
C GLU A 87 1.51 -9.66 9.31
N GLN A 88 2.00 -10.12 8.16
CA GLN A 88 1.55 -11.35 7.53
C GLN A 88 1.78 -12.56 8.45
N LYS A 89 3.00 -12.75 8.96
CA LYS A 89 3.31 -13.88 9.86
C LYS A 89 2.47 -13.85 11.13
N ALA A 90 2.31 -12.68 11.75
CA ALA A 90 1.48 -12.53 12.94
C ALA A 90 0.00 -12.86 12.66
N TYR A 91 -0.49 -12.49 11.47
CA TYR A 91 -1.84 -12.82 11.02
C TYR A 91 -2.01 -14.33 10.83
N GLU A 92 -1.07 -14.98 10.14
CA GLU A 92 -1.07 -16.43 9.90
C GLU A 92 -1.04 -17.22 11.23
N GLU A 93 -0.16 -16.86 12.16
CA GLU A 93 -0.10 -17.48 13.49
C GLU A 93 -1.41 -17.33 14.29
N ALA A 94 -2.02 -16.14 14.23
CA ALA A 94 -3.29 -15.88 14.91
C ALA A 94 -4.44 -16.68 14.29
N GLU A 95 -4.46 -16.82 12.97
CA GLU A 95 -5.48 -17.57 12.25
C GLU A 95 -5.36 -19.08 12.52
N GLU A 96 -4.13 -19.62 12.53
CA GLU A 96 -3.88 -21.00 12.94
C GLU A 96 -4.35 -21.28 14.38
N ALA A 97 -4.06 -20.36 15.31
CA ALA A 97 -4.50 -20.49 16.69
C ALA A 97 -6.03 -20.52 16.82
N ARG A 98 -6.75 -19.65 16.08
CA ARG A 98 -8.23 -19.65 16.05
C ARG A 98 -8.78 -20.96 15.49
N GLN A 99 -8.25 -21.43 14.36
CA GLN A 99 -8.68 -22.68 13.75
C GLN A 99 -8.46 -23.88 14.69
N TRP A 100 -7.35 -23.87 15.44
CA TRP A 100 -7.06 -24.89 16.44
C TRP A 100 -8.06 -24.87 17.60
N GLU A 101 -8.40 -23.68 18.12
CA GLU A 101 -9.40 -23.53 19.19
C GLU A 101 -10.78 -24.04 18.76
N GLU A 102 -11.23 -23.66 17.56
CA GLU A 102 -12.49 -24.14 16.99
C GLU A 102 -12.51 -25.67 16.81
N TYR A 103 -11.40 -26.24 16.33
CA TYR A 103 -11.26 -27.68 16.20
C TYR A 103 -11.39 -28.40 17.55
N MET A 104 -10.72 -27.87 18.58
CA MET A 104 -10.76 -28.43 19.93
C MET A 104 -12.14 -28.30 20.57
N GLU A 105 -12.88 -27.24 20.27
CA GLU A 105 -14.27 -27.06 20.70
C GLU A 105 -15.21 -28.08 20.01
N LYS A 106 -15.14 -28.20 18.67
CA LYS A 106 -15.91 -29.21 17.91
C LYS A 106 -15.65 -30.61 18.42
N ARG A 107 -14.39 -30.94 18.73
CA ARG A 107 -14.01 -32.24 19.31
C ARG A 107 -14.57 -32.45 20.71
N ARG A 108 -14.57 -31.41 21.56
CA ARG A 108 -15.20 -31.47 22.89
C ARG A 108 -16.70 -31.72 22.80
N ALA A 109 -17.39 -31.00 21.92
CA ALA A 109 -18.83 -31.18 21.67
C ALA A 109 -19.15 -32.59 21.18
N TYR A 110 -18.39 -33.10 20.20
CA TYR A 110 -18.54 -34.46 19.69
C TYR A 110 -18.36 -35.52 20.78
N ASN A 111 -17.31 -35.41 21.60
CA ASN A 111 -17.05 -36.35 22.68
C ASN A 111 -18.16 -36.32 23.75
N ALA A 112 -18.68 -35.13 24.08
CA ALA A 112 -19.78 -34.98 25.02
C ALA A 112 -21.06 -35.67 24.50
N GLU A 113 -21.40 -35.47 23.22
CA GLU A 113 -22.54 -36.14 22.58
C GLU A 113 -22.36 -37.66 22.51
N TRP A 114 -21.14 -38.13 22.23
CA TRP A 114 -20.85 -39.56 22.16
C TRP A 114 -21.00 -40.22 23.54
N ASN A 115 -20.48 -39.57 24.60
CA ASN A 115 -20.61 -40.02 25.98
C ASN A 115 -22.07 -40.04 26.43
N TYR A 116 -22.86 -39.02 26.08
CA TYR A 116 -24.30 -39.00 26.37
C TYR A 116 -25.04 -40.17 25.73
N ARG A 117 -24.68 -40.52 24.48
CA ARG A 117 -25.32 -41.61 23.72
C ARG A 117 -24.95 -43.02 24.17
N HIS A 118 -23.81 -43.21 24.84
CA HIS A 118 -23.29 -44.55 25.20
C HIS A 118 -23.28 -44.84 26.70
N ASN A 119 -23.49 -43.83 27.56
CA ASN A 119 -23.62 -44.00 29.01
C ASN A 119 -25.08 -43.82 29.52
N HIS A 120 -26.07 -43.88 28.63
CA HIS A 120 -27.51 -44.05 28.91
C HIS A 120 -28.01 -45.24 28.10
#